data_AF-A0A821QEY1-F1
#
_entry.id   AF-A0A821QEY1-F1
#
_cell.length_a   1.000
_cell.length_b   1.000
_cell.length_c   1.000
_cell.angle_alpha   90.00
_cell.angle_beta   90.00
_cell.angle_gamma   90.00
#
_symmetry.space_group_name_H-M   'P 1'
#
loop_
_entity.id
_entity.type
_entity.pdbx_description
1 polymer ?
#
loop_
_entity_poly.entity_id
_entity_poly.type
_entity_poly.pdbx_seq_one_letter_code
_entity_poly.pdbx_strand_id
1 'polypeptide(L)'
;NYLVYNSLDEDINGKLQEFISAWFTFFDKDRFEEKTIIIGTPNESEKKSPVGKSCTRERQSFVFRINNRILRLIDASGICDTDGVLQDEKNFEDILDYISQFDYLNGICILIKSNEERLHILFRFYIKQLLRHLHVHVKENIMFIFTNARATSFQSGPSASFFRTLLQSLKDQSITEVPFSKENSFLFDNEAFRFLALCKHGIEFNLEKKSKDYSRSWDYSIREFSHLISRIIQCDKHATRDTLSLNEAQQLIRKLSRPIDEIATLTQENLQLAEQH
;
A
#
# COMPACT_ATOMS: atom_id res chain seq x y z
N ASN A 1 -13.97 -5.56 11.21
CA ASN A 1 -14.39 -6.86 10.67
C ASN A 1 -13.41 -7.93 11.10
N TYR A 2 -12.27 -8.15 10.43
CA TYR A 2 -11.28 -9.16 10.83
C TYR A 2 -10.64 -9.01 12.24
N LEU A 3 -10.69 -7.80 12.83
CA LEU A 3 -10.23 -7.54 14.20
C LEU A 3 -11.28 -7.83 15.28
N VAL A 4 -12.56 -7.95 14.89
CA VAL A 4 -13.71 -7.93 15.83
C VAL A 4 -14.42 -9.28 15.85
N TYR A 5 -14.52 -9.95 14.70
CA TYR A 5 -15.27 -11.20 14.56
C TYR A 5 -14.33 -12.35 14.23
N ASN A 6 -14.55 -13.50 14.87
CA ASN A 6 -13.71 -14.68 14.69
C ASN A 6 -14.15 -15.55 13.51
N SER A 7 -15.41 -15.39 13.07
CA SER A 7 -15.96 -16.10 11.92
C SER A 7 -16.80 -15.18 11.03
N LEU A 8 -17.00 -15.61 9.78
CA LEU A 8 -17.84 -14.88 8.83
C LEU A 8 -19.31 -14.83 9.32
N ASP A 9 -19.80 -15.90 9.93
CA ASP A 9 -21.18 -15.97 10.44
C ASP A 9 -21.40 -14.98 11.61
N GLU A 10 -20.40 -14.83 12.49
CA GLU A 10 -20.43 -13.80 13.53
C GLU A 10 -20.51 -12.39 12.93
N ASP A 11 -19.74 -12.09 11.87
CA ASP A 11 -19.76 -10.77 11.23
C ASP A 11 -21.08 -10.52 10.47
N ILE A 12 -21.60 -11.53 9.77
CA ILE A 12 -22.91 -11.46 9.08
C ILE A 12 -24.03 -11.11 10.06
N ASN A 13 -24.00 -11.66 11.27
CA ASN A 13 -24.99 -11.36 12.30
C ASN A 13 -24.64 -10.10 13.14
N GLY A 14 -23.38 -9.67 13.09
CA GLY A 14 -22.87 -8.52 13.83
C GLY A 14 -23.12 -7.17 13.16
N LYS A 15 -22.57 -6.10 13.76
CA LYS A 15 -22.51 -4.77 13.14
C LYS A 15 -21.28 -4.67 12.24
N LEU A 16 -21.49 -4.35 10.96
CA LEU A 16 -20.38 -4.11 10.03
C LEU A 16 -19.52 -2.94 10.55
N GLN A 17 -18.22 -3.17 10.66
CA GLN A 17 -17.28 -2.15 11.08
C GLN A 17 -16.83 -1.36 9.85
N GLU A 18 -17.39 -0.17 9.68
CA GLU A 18 -17.19 0.69 8.51
C GLU A 18 -16.40 1.92 8.94
N PHE A 19 -15.09 1.90 8.70
CA PHE A 19 -14.19 3.02 9.03
C PHE A 19 -13.83 3.86 7.80
N ILE A 20 -13.77 3.20 6.65
CA ILE A 20 -13.48 3.77 5.33
C ILE A 20 -14.65 3.35 4.44
N SER A 21 -15.22 4.28 3.68
CA SER A 21 -16.26 3.89 2.73
C SER A 21 -15.66 3.06 1.60
N ALA A 22 -16.39 2.04 1.17
CA ALA A 22 -15.95 1.17 0.10
C ALA A 22 -17.10 0.94 -0.87
N TRP A 23 -16.79 0.84 -2.15
CA TRP A 23 -17.78 0.49 -3.15
C TRP A 23 -17.23 -0.51 -4.15
N PHE A 24 -18.11 -1.29 -4.73
CA PHE A 24 -17.78 -2.18 -5.83
C PHE A 24 -19.00 -2.45 -6.69
N THR A 25 -18.74 -2.82 -7.93
CA THR A 25 -19.78 -3.32 -8.83
C THR A 25 -20.07 -4.79 -8.53
N PHE A 26 -21.35 -5.12 -8.40
CA PHE A 26 -21.90 -6.46 -8.37
C PHE A 26 -22.79 -6.66 -9.60
N PHE A 27 -22.57 -7.76 -10.32
CA PHE A 27 -23.41 -8.13 -11.46
C PHE A 27 -24.34 -9.26 -11.05
N ASP A 28 -25.64 -8.98 -11.02
CA ASP A 28 -26.69 -9.94 -10.74
C ASP A 28 -26.89 -10.82 -11.98
N LYS A 29 -26.39 -12.05 -11.94
CA LYS A 29 -26.44 -12.97 -13.09
C LYS A 29 -27.87 -13.31 -13.50
N ASP A 30 -28.78 -13.43 -12.53
CA ASP A 30 -30.13 -13.94 -12.78
C ASP A 30 -31.02 -12.83 -13.37
N ARG A 31 -30.82 -11.59 -12.94
CA ARG A 31 -31.51 -10.41 -13.51
C ARG A 31 -30.76 -9.75 -14.67
N PHE A 32 -29.50 -10.11 -14.87
CA PHE A 32 -28.58 -9.48 -15.84
C PHE A 32 -28.43 -7.96 -15.61
N GLU A 33 -28.37 -7.57 -14.34
CA GLU A 33 -28.34 -6.17 -13.92
C GLU A 33 -27.04 -5.84 -13.16
N GLU A 34 -26.47 -4.68 -13.45
CA GLU A 34 -25.36 -4.12 -12.69
C GLU A 34 -25.90 -3.35 -11.47
N LYS A 35 -25.34 -3.65 -10.30
CA LYS A 35 -25.63 -2.94 -9.04
C LYS A 35 -24.34 -2.44 -8.43
N THR A 36 -24.31 -1.17 -8.04
CA THR A 36 -23.21 -0.64 -7.21
C THR A 36 -23.55 -0.89 -5.74
N ILE A 37 -22.66 -1.59 -5.04
CA ILE A 37 -22.74 -1.79 -3.59
C ILE A 37 -21.89 -0.72 -2.93
N ILE A 38 -22.42 -0.04 -1.92
CA ILE A 38 -21.74 1.02 -1.18
C ILE A 38 -21.80 0.67 0.30
N ILE A 39 -20.65 0.68 0.96
CA ILE A 39 -20.46 0.41 2.36
C ILE A 39 -19.94 1.69 3.00
N GLY A 40 -20.46 2.07 4.16
CA GLY A 40 -20.10 3.33 4.79
C GLY A 40 -20.77 4.54 4.15
N THR A 41 -20.53 5.70 4.75
CA THR A 41 -20.93 6.99 4.21
C THR A 41 -19.68 7.69 3.72
N PRO A 42 -19.52 7.92 2.39
CA PRO A 42 -18.36 8.64 1.86
C PRO A 42 -18.27 10.03 2.48
N ASN A 43 -17.09 10.40 2.96
CA ASN A 43 -16.78 11.74 3.44
C ASN A 43 -16.12 12.58 2.32
N GLU A 44 -15.83 13.86 2.57
CA GLU A 44 -15.22 14.73 1.56
C GLU A 44 -13.85 14.23 1.06
N SER A 45 -13.14 13.48 1.91
CA SER A 45 -11.83 12.87 1.68
C SER A 45 -11.87 11.60 0.81
N GLU A 46 -13.07 11.01 0.64
CA GLU A 46 -13.34 9.76 -0.08
C GLU A 46 -14.28 10.04 -1.26
N LYS A 47 -13.73 10.31 -2.45
CA LYS A 47 -14.53 10.51 -3.67
C LYS A 47 -14.48 9.28 -4.55
N LYS A 48 -15.63 8.93 -5.13
CA LYS A 48 -15.72 7.94 -6.21
C LYS A 48 -14.91 8.44 -7.41
N SER A 49 -13.65 8.01 -7.50
CA SER A 49 -12.76 8.39 -8.58
C SER A 49 -12.97 7.50 -9.82
N PRO A 50 -12.67 7.99 -11.04
CA PRO A 50 -12.58 7.15 -12.23
C PRO A 50 -11.59 5.99 -12.05
N VAL A 51 -11.73 4.94 -12.86
CA VAL A 51 -10.83 3.77 -12.83
C VAL A 51 -9.36 4.20 -12.89
N GLY A 52 -8.56 3.77 -11.93
CA GLY A 52 -7.10 4.01 -11.88
C GLY A 52 -6.66 5.21 -11.05
N LYS A 53 -7.58 6.04 -10.54
CA LYS A 53 -7.25 7.16 -9.65
C LYS A 53 -7.31 6.78 -8.17
N SER A 54 -6.48 7.40 -7.35
CA SER A 54 -6.56 7.19 -5.91
C SER A 54 -7.92 7.68 -5.37
N CYS A 55 -8.54 6.87 -4.54
CA CYS A 55 -9.83 7.17 -3.91
C CYS A 55 -9.64 7.92 -2.58
N THR A 56 -8.50 7.71 -1.91
CA THR A 56 -8.10 8.41 -0.68
C THR A 56 -7.38 9.70 -1.03
N ARG A 57 -8.00 10.85 -0.73
CA ARG A 57 -7.39 12.17 -1.00
C ARG A 57 -6.74 12.81 0.22
N GLU A 58 -7.21 12.48 1.42
CA GLU A 58 -6.61 12.94 2.68
C GLU A 58 -6.14 11.76 3.51
N ARG A 59 -4.98 11.89 4.15
CA ARG A 59 -4.38 10.82 4.96
C ARG A 59 -5.11 10.72 6.28
N GLN A 60 -5.60 9.51 6.58
CA GLN A 60 -6.30 9.24 7.82
C GLN A 60 -5.58 8.16 8.61
N SER A 61 -5.41 8.39 9.91
CA SER A 61 -4.94 7.35 10.83
C SER A 61 -6.10 6.70 11.55
N PHE A 62 -6.13 5.37 11.52
CA PHE A 62 -7.11 4.56 12.23
C PHE A 62 -6.43 3.89 13.42
N VAL A 63 -6.95 4.13 14.62
CA VAL A 63 -6.35 3.66 15.87
C VAL A 63 -7.23 2.56 16.46
N PHE A 64 -6.64 1.38 16.62
CA PHE A 64 -7.28 0.21 17.20
C PHE A 64 -6.54 -0.19 18.48
N ARG A 65 -7.29 -0.48 19.53
CA ARG A 65 -6.73 -1.08 20.74
C ARG A 65 -6.81 -2.59 20.61
N ILE A 66 -5.65 -3.26 20.59
CA ILE A 66 -5.55 -4.71 20.52
C ILE A 66 -4.87 -5.17 21.81
N ASN A 67 -5.64 -5.73 22.72
CA ASN A 67 -5.19 -6.11 24.07
C ASN A 67 -4.55 -4.91 24.80
N ASN A 68 -3.26 -5.01 25.14
CA ASN A 68 -2.47 -3.96 25.79
C ASN A 68 -1.67 -3.10 24.79
N ARG A 69 -1.90 -3.23 23.48
CA ARG A 69 -1.21 -2.49 22.42
C ARG A 69 -2.17 -1.60 21.66
N ILE A 70 -1.60 -0.57 21.04
CA ILE A 70 -2.30 0.34 20.13
C ILE A 70 -1.74 0.10 18.73
N LEU A 71 -2.60 -0.32 17.81
CA LEU A 71 -2.32 -0.40 16.39
C LEU A 71 -2.79 0.90 15.73
N ARG A 72 -1.86 1.64 15.13
CA ARG A 72 -2.19 2.79 14.27
C ARG A 72 -1.94 2.39 12.82
N LEU A 73 -3.00 2.33 12.03
CA LEU A 73 -2.90 2.19 10.58
C LEU A 73 -2.93 3.58 9.98
N ILE A 74 -1.99 3.88 9.08
CA ILE A 74 -1.95 5.13 8.33
C ILE A 74 -2.38 4.76 6.92
N ASP A 75 -3.57 5.21 6.51
CA ASP A 75 -3.98 5.10 5.12
C ASP A 75 -3.33 6.24 4.34
N ALA A 76 -2.47 5.87 3.40
CA ALA A 76 -1.77 6.80 2.55
C ALA A 76 -2.51 6.92 1.22
N SER A 77 -2.52 8.11 0.64
CA SER A 77 -2.96 8.27 -0.74
C SER A 77 -2.12 7.37 -1.65
N GLY A 78 -2.75 6.87 -2.71
CA GLY A 78 -2.11 5.96 -3.65
C GLY A 78 -0.89 6.63 -4.28
N ILE A 79 0.29 6.06 -4.03
CA ILE A 79 1.43 6.18 -4.93
C ILE A 79 1.07 5.28 -6.11
N CYS A 80 1.23 5.71 -7.36
CA CYS A 80 0.72 5.09 -8.60
C CYS A 80 -0.56 5.72 -9.17
N ASP A 81 -0.82 7.02 -8.99
CA ASP A 81 -1.96 7.67 -9.66
C ASP A 81 -1.67 7.92 -11.15
N THR A 82 -2.70 7.81 -11.97
CA THR A 82 -2.71 8.21 -13.40
C THR A 82 -2.37 9.67 -13.65
N ASP A 83 -2.36 10.50 -12.60
CA ASP A 83 -1.98 11.92 -12.65
C ASP A 83 -0.46 12.15 -12.76
N GLY A 84 0.35 11.08 -12.75
CA GLY A 84 1.75 11.09 -13.18
C GLY A 84 2.77 11.38 -12.08
N VAL A 85 4.06 11.35 -12.47
CA VAL A 85 5.22 11.34 -11.56
C VAL A 85 5.26 12.53 -10.60
N LEU A 86 4.86 13.72 -11.04
CA LEU A 86 4.85 14.92 -10.20
C LEU A 86 3.82 14.84 -9.06
N GLN A 87 2.66 14.25 -9.34
CA GLN A 87 1.64 14.03 -8.31
C GLN A 87 2.10 12.97 -7.31
N ASP A 88 2.81 11.94 -7.77
CA ASP A 88 3.40 10.93 -6.89
C ASP A 88 4.49 11.51 -5.98
N GLU A 89 5.35 12.42 -6.49
CA GLU A 89 6.33 13.13 -5.64
C GLU A 89 5.62 13.92 -4.54
N LYS A 90 4.56 14.67 -4.88
CA LYS A 90 3.75 15.39 -3.88
C LYS A 90 3.08 14.46 -2.88
N ASN A 91 2.48 13.37 -3.37
CA ASN A 91 1.86 12.36 -2.51
C ASN A 91 2.89 11.78 -1.53
N PHE A 92 4.13 11.59 -1.98
CA PHE A 92 5.20 11.07 -1.14
C PHE A 92 5.69 12.09 -0.10
N GLU A 93 5.91 13.35 -0.49
CA GLU A 93 6.27 14.43 0.44
C GLU A 93 5.25 14.57 1.55
N ASP A 94 3.97 14.64 1.21
CA ASP A 94 2.93 14.69 2.22
C ASP A 94 2.87 13.41 3.10
N ILE A 95 3.25 12.22 2.59
CA ILE A 95 3.36 11.01 3.42
C ILE A 95 4.48 11.20 4.44
N LEU A 96 5.65 11.70 4.01
CA LEU A 96 6.78 12.00 4.89
C LEU A 96 6.38 13.02 5.96
N ASP A 97 5.72 14.11 5.58
CA ASP A 97 5.23 15.14 6.49
C ASP A 97 4.27 14.53 7.51
N TYR A 98 3.34 13.68 7.07
CA TYR A 98 2.40 13.03 7.98
C TYR A 98 3.09 12.04 8.94
N ILE A 99 4.05 11.25 8.48
CA ILE A 99 4.74 10.32 9.39
C ILE A 99 5.70 11.05 10.34
N SER A 100 6.15 12.26 10.00
CA SER A 100 7.09 13.04 10.81
C SER A 100 6.62 13.35 12.23
N GLN A 101 5.30 13.34 12.46
CA GLN A 101 4.70 13.49 13.78
C GLN A 101 4.91 12.26 14.70
N PHE A 102 5.44 11.15 14.18
CA PHE A 102 5.68 9.93 14.93
C PHE A 102 7.17 9.62 15.03
N ASP A 103 7.63 9.28 16.24
CA ASP A 103 9.04 8.94 16.48
C ASP A 103 9.48 7.68 15.74
N TYR A 104 8.57 6.71 15.60
CA TYR A 104 8.87 5.38 15.10
C TYR A 104 7.84 4.86 14.10
N LEU A 105 8.35 4.07 13.15
CA LEU A 105 7.57 3.28 12.20
C LEU A 105 7.84 1.79 12.43
N ASN A 106 6.77 1.00 12.57
CA ASN A 106 6.88 -0.44 12.83
C ASN A 106 6.76 -1.29 11.55
N GLY A 107 6.06 -0.80 10.53
CA GLY A 107 5.81 -1.55 9.30
C GLY A 107 5.37 -0.67 8.16
N ILE A 108 5.75 -1.04 6.94
CA ILE A 108 5.30 -0.46 5.67
C ILE A 108 4.63 -1.59 4.89
N CYS A 109 3.33 -1.47 4.67
CA CYS A 109 2.57 -2.45 3.90
C CYS A 109 2.47 -2.02 2.44
N ILE A 110 2.99 -2.83 1.52
CA ILE A 110 2.87 -2.61 0.07
C ILE A 110 1.83 -3.61 -0.46
N LEU A 111 0.72 -3.08 -0.95
CA LEU A 111 -0.39 -3.89 -1.47
C LEU A 111 -0.19 -4.16 -2.97
N ILE A 112 -0.29 -5.42 -3.36
CA ILE A 112 -0.08 -5.90 -4.73
C ILE A 112 -1.19 -6.88 -5.06
N LYS A 113 -1.83 -6.78 -6.22
CA LYS A 113 -2.81 -7.77 -6.65
C LYS A 113 -2.10 -9.06 -7.11
N SER A 114 -2.51 -10.23 -6.60
CA SER A 114 -1.76 -11.49 -6.74
C SER A 114 -1.79 -12.12 -8.14
N ASN A 115 -2.76 -11.74 -8.96
CA ASN A 115 -3.05 -12.35 -10.26
C ASN A 115 -2.75 -11.41 -11.44
N GLU A 116 -1.90 -10.39 -11.24
CA GLU A 116 -1.37 -9.60 -12.35
C GLU A 116 -0.32 -10.42 -13.10
N GLU A 117 -0.62 -10.73 -14.36
CA GLU A 117 0.23 -11.55 -15.24
C GLU A 117 1.39 -10.77 -15.86
N ARG A 118 1.40 -9.44 -15.72
CA ARG A 118 2.49 -8.58 -16.19
C ARG A 118 2.72 -7.46 -15.20
N LEU A 119 3.99 -7.22 -14.89
CA LEU A 119 4.38 -6.02 -14.17
C LEU A 119 4.33 -4.84 -15.14
N HIS A 120 3.34 -3.96 -14.99
CA HIS A 120 3.26 -2.74 -15.80
C HIS A 120 4.55 -1.91 -15.62
N ILE A 121 5.05 -1.29 -16.71
CA ILE A 121 6.29 -0.49 -16.66
C ILE A 121 6.23 0.62 -15.59
N LEU A 122 5.03 1.16 -15.41
CA LEU A 122 4.70 2.14 -14.38
C LEU A 122 4.85 1.54 -12.97
N PHE A 123 4.33 0.33 -12.72
CA PHE A 123 4.51 -0.34 -11.43
C PHE A 123 5.99 -0.54 -11.07
N ARG A 124 6.82 -0.93 -12.06
CA ARG A 124 8.28 -1.01 -11.85
C ARG A 124 8.86 0.33 -11.44
N PHE A 125 8.47 1.41 -12.12
CA PHE A 125 8.91 2.76 -11.80
C PHE A 125 8.48 3.16 -10.37
N TYR A 126 7.23 2.92 -9.99
CA TYR A 126 6.71 3.32 -8.67
C TYR A 126 7.39 2.60 -7.51
N ILE A 127 7.65 1.30 -7.62
CA ILE A 127 8.40 0.56 -6.60
C ILE A 127 9.83 1.10 -6.48
N LYS A 128 10.49 1.42 -7.61
CA LYS A 128 11.82 2.04 -7.59
C LYS A 128 11.80 3.41 -6.90
N GLN A 129 10.81 4.25 -7.21
CA GLN A 129 10.67 5.56 -6.57
C GLN A 129 10.44 5.41 -5.06
N LEU A 130 9.48 4.58 -4.66
CA LEU A 130 9.19 4.31 -3.25
C LEU A 130 10.46 3.90 -2.49
N LEU A 131 11.19 2.89 -3.00
CA LEU A 131 12.38 2.38 -2.33
C LEU A 131 13.54 3.39 -2.28
N ARG A 132 13.64 4.32 -3.25
CA ARG A 132 14.65 5.40 -3.25
C ARG A 132 14.49 6.35 -2.07
N HIS A 133 13.27 6.52 -1.59
CA HIS A 133 12.94 7.45 -0.52
C HIS A 133 12.93 6.80 0.88
N LEU A 134 13.16 5.48 0.95
CA LEU A 134 13.16 4.74 2.20
C LEU A 134 14.58 4.58 2.74
N HIS A 135 14.75 4.81 4.04
CA HIS A 135 16.04 4.62 4.70
C HIS A 135 16.48 3.14 4.63
N VAL A 136 17.78 2.87 4.48
CA VAL A 136 18.29 1.49 4.30
C VAL A 136 17.84 0.51 5.39
N HIS A 137 17.64 0.98 6.63
CA HIS A 137 17.19 0.11 7.73
C HIS A 137 15.68 -0.15 7.75
N VAL A 138 14.85 0.68 7.11
CA VAL A 138 13.38 0.48 7.11
C VAL A 138 12.96 -0.69 6.22
N LYS A 139 13.86 -1.21 5.38
CA LYS A 139 13.57 -2.32 4.47
C LYS A 139 13.14 -3.61 5.19
N GLU A 140 13.64 -3.84 6.41
CA GLU A 140 13.29 -4.98 7.25
C GLU A 140 11.86 -4.88 7.80
N ASN A 141 11.29 -3.67 7.74
CA ASN A 141 9.93 -3.35 8.13
C ASN A 141 8.97 -3.34 6.93
N ILE A 142 9.39 -3.73 5.73
CA ILE A 142 8.52 -3.81 4.56
C ILE A 142 7.79 -5.16 4.54
N MET A 143 6.46 -5.10 4.43
CA MET A 143 5.58 -6.25 4.25
C MET A 143 4.86 -6.17 2.91
N PHE A 144 4.83 -7.28 2.18
CA PHE A 144 4.10 -7.39 0.92
C PHE A 144 2.76 -8.07 1.16
N ILE A 145 1.69 -7.39 0.74
CA ILE A 145 0.32 -7.86 0.90
C ILE A 145 -0.23 -8.18 -0.49
N PHE A 146 -0.33 -9.46 -0.80
CA PHE A 146 -0.91 -9.96 -2.03
C PHE A 146 -2.44 -10.06 -1.89
N THR A 147 -3.16 -9.11 -2.48
CA THR A 147 -4.62 -9.07 -2.51
C THR A 147 -5.18 -9.97 -3.62
N ASN A 148 -6.49 -10.24 -3.60
CA ASN A 148 -7.16 -11.15 -4.54
C ASN A 148 -6.58 -12.59 -4.54
N ALA A 149 -6.01 -13.01 -3.41
CA ALA A 149 -5.27 -14.26 -3.31
C ALA A 149 -6.09 -15.51 -3.68
N ARG A 150 -7.42 -15.46 -3.60
CA ARG A 150 -8.28 -16.58 -4.03
C ARG A 150 -8.10 -16.94 -5.51
N ALA A 151 -7.85 -15.96 -6.38
CA ALA A 151 -7.60 -16.20 -7.81
C ALA A 151 -6.36 -17.09 -8.05
N THR A 152 -5.43 -17.09 -7.10
CA THR A 152 -4.21 -17.90 -7.13
C THR A 152 -4.25 -19.05 -6.13
N SER A 153 -5.46 -19.45 -5.68
CA SER A 153 -5.65 -20.49 -4.65
C SER A 153 -4.83 -20.25 -3.39
N PHE A 154 -4.70 -18.98 -2.99
CA PHE A 154 -3.90 -18.52 -1.86
C PHE A 154 -2.41 -18.84 -1.96
N GLN A 155 -1.89 -18.88 -3.19
CA GLN A 155 -0.46 -18.94 -3.48
C GLN A 155 0.03 -17.57 -3.97
N SER A 156 1.33 -17.31 -3.87
CA SER A 156 1.95 -16.03 -4.25
C SER A 156 1.73 -15.63 -5.72
N GLY A 157 1.31 -16.58 -6.56
CA GLY A 157 0.85 -16.30 -7.92
C GLY A 157 1.95 -15.81 -8.87
N PRO A 158 1.58 -15.45 -10.11
CA PRO A 158 2.54 -14.93 -11.09
C PRO A 158 3.14 -13.58 -10.66
N SER A 159 2.37 -12.73 -9.97
CA SER A 159 2.82 -11.39 -9.55
C SER A 159 4.03 -11.44 -8.62
N ALA A 160 4.11 -12.42 -7.72
CA ALA A 160 5.28 -12.59 -6.85
C ALA A 160 6.56 -12.94 -7.63
N SER A 161 6.46 -13.70 -8.74
CA SER A 161 7.62 -14.02 -9.59
C SER A 161 8.17 -12.77 -10.27
N PHE A 162 7.29 -11.94 -10.83
CA PHE A 162 7.70 -10.67 -11.43
C PHE A 162 8.26 -9.70 -10.40
N PHE A 163 7.65 -9.66 -9.22
CA PHE A 163 8.10 -8.81 -8.13
C PHE A 163 9.49 -9.23 -7.61
N ARG A 164 9.73 -10.54 -7.49
CA ARG A 164 11.06 -11.08 -7.16
C ARG A 164 12.11 -10.66 -8.19
N THR A 165 11.79 -10.78 -9.48
CA THR A 165 12.71 -10.36 -10.56
C THR A 165 13.00 -8.85 -10.49
N LEU A 166 11.99 -8.04 -10.16
CA LEU A 166 12.18 -6.60 -9.95
C LEU A 166 13.14 -6.32 -8.79
N LEU A 167 12.89 -6.90 -7.62
CA LEU A 167 13.74 -6.70 -6.44
C LEU A 167 15.17 -7.20 -6.69
N GLN A 168 15.34 -8.33 -7.38
CA GLN A 168 16.66 -8.82 -7.79
C GLN A 168 17.38 -7.81 -8.71
N SER A 169 16.68 -7.28 -9.71
CA SER A 169 17.27 -6.27 -10.60
C SER A 169 17.65 -4.98 -9.89
N LEU A 170 17.01 -4.66 -8.76
CA LEU A 170 17.34 -3.51 -7.93
C LEU A 170 18.55 -3.79 -7.04
N LYS A 171 18.68 -5.02 -6.52
CA LYS A 171 19.86 -5.48 -5.80
C LYS A 171 21.11 -5.43 -6.69
N ASP A 172 20.98 -5.76 -7.97
CA ASP A 172 22.13 -5.69 -8.90
C ASP A 172 22.55 -4.24 -9.21
N GLN A 173 21.65 -3.27 -9.02
CA GLN A 173 21.85 -1.84 -9.33
C GLN A 173 22.14 -0.98 -8.09
N SER A 174 21.96 -1.51 -6.87
CA SER A 174 22.04 -0.75 -5.62
C SER A 174 22.57 -1.61 -4.47
N ILE A 175 23.07 -0.97 -3.41
CA ILE A 175 23.63 -1.67 -2.25
C ILE A 175 22.52 -2.28 -1.35
N THR A 176 21.25 -1.93 -1.57
CA THR A 176 20.16 -2.22 -0.63
C THR A 176 19.29 -3.40 -1.08
N GLU A 177 19.50 -4.56 -0.47
CA GLU A 177 18.64 -5.74 -0.62
C GLU A 177 17.38 -5.63 0.24
N VAL A 178 16.21 -5.51 -0.39
CA VAL A 178 14.90 -5.60 0.29
C VAL A 178 14.54 -7.08 0.44
N PRO A 179 14.30 -7.58 1.68
CA PRO A 179 13.91 -8.96 1.89
C PRO A 179 12.63 -9.31 1.12
N PHE A 180 12.58 -10.46 0.46
CA PHE A 180 11.36 -10.96 -0.17
C PHE A 180 11.22 -12.46 0.05
N SER A 181 10.51 -12.81 1.11
CA SER A 181 10.36 -14.18 1.59
C SER A 181 8.95 -14.43 2.12
N LYS A 182 8.71 -15.64 2.61
CA LYS A 182 7.41 -16.00 3.20
C LYS A 182 7.13 -15.21 4.48
N GLU A 183 8.16 -14.85 5.21
CA GLU A 183 8.09 -14.20 6.52
C GLU A 183 7.60 -12.74 6.42
N ASN A 184 7.74 -12.11 5.25
CA ASN A 184 7.26 -10.76 5.00
C ASN A 184 6.26 -10.65 3.84
N SER A 185 5.70 -11.77 3.39
CA SER A 185 4.69 -11.80 2.33
C SER A 185 3.41 -12.46 2.84
N PHE A 186 2.28 -11.77 2.69
CA PHE A 186 0.99 -12.18 3.23
C PHE A 186 -0.07 -12.17 2.13
N LEU A 187 -1.03 -13.09 2.20
CA LEU A 187 -2.02 -13.34 1.16
C LEU A 187 -3.43 -13.05 1.65
N PHE A 188 -4.07 -12.01 1.13
CA PHE A 188 -5.41 -11.60 1.51
C PHE A 188 -6.39 -11.79 0.36
N ASP A 189 -7.60 -12.21 0.71
CA ASP A 189 -8.71 -12.24 -0.23
C ASP A 189 -9.73 -11.15 0.08
N ASN A 190 -10.24 -10.54 -0.98
CA ASN A 190 -11.20 -9.44 -0.90
C ASN A 190 -12.64 -9.96 -0.99
N GLU A 191 -12.84 -11.17 -1.50
CA GLU A 191 -14.16 -11.70 -1.81
C GLU A 191 -15.00 -12.02 -0.57
N ALA A 192 -14.38 -12.40 0.56
CA ALA A 192 -15.11 -12.63 1.81
C ALA A 192 -15.77 -11.34 2.33
N PHE A 193 -15.06 -10.21 2.26
CA PHE A 193 -15.61 -8.90 2.62
C PHE A 193 -16.69 -8.43 1.63
N ARG A 194 -16.49 -8.64 0.32
CA ARG A 194 -17.51 -8.34 -0.70
C ARG A 194 -18.78 -9.16 -0.47
N PHE A 195 -18.65 -10.45 -0.16
CA PHE A 195 -19.78 -11.31 0.17
C PHE A 195 -20.53 -10.82 1.42
N LEU A 196 -19.81 -10.51 2.50
CA LEU A 196 -20.37 -9.91 3.71
C LEU A 196 -21.18 -8.64 3.37
N ALA A 197 -20.62 -7.74 2.57
CA ALA A 197 -21.30 -6.52 2.14
C ALA A 197 -22.60 -6.78 1.36
N LEU A 198 -22.59 -7.77 0.47
CA LEU A 198 -23.78 -8.18 -0.28
C LEU A 198 -24.86 -8.73 0.66
N CYS A 199 -24.49 -9.55 1.65
CA CYS A 199 -25.42 -10.03 2.67
C CYS A 199 -26.04 -8.87 3.48
N LYS A 200 -25.25 -7.86 3.86
CA LYS A 200 -25.77 -6.66 4.56
C LYS A 200 -26.72 -5.84 3.70
N HIS A 201 -26.60 -5.90 2.37
CA HIS A 201 -27.51 -5.27 1.42
C HIS A 201 -28.76 -6.11 1.10
N GLY A 202 -28.97 -7.23 1.81
CA GLY A 202 -30.13 -8.10 1.59
C GLY A 202 -30.07 -8.90 0.28
N ILE A 203 -28.89 -9.02 -0.33
CA ILE A 203 -28.71 -9.87 -1.52
C ILE A 203 -28.60 -11.31 -1.06
N GLU A 204 -29.66 -12.08 -1.33
CA GLU A 204 -29.70 -13.51 -1.03
C GLU A 204 -28.93 -14.29 -2.09
N PHE A 205 -27.91 -15.02 -1.64
CA PHE A 205 -27.25 -16.03 -2.46
C PHE A 205 -27.90 -17.38 -2.23
N ASN A 206 -27.67 -18.35 -3.13
CA ASN A 206 -27.84 -19.76 -2.77
C ASN A 206 -26.80 -20.10 -1.68
N LEU A 207 -27.22 -19.88 -0.42
CA LEU A 207 -26.36 -19.66 0.75
C LEU A 207 -25.55 -20.90 1.11
N GLU A 208 -26.09 -22.10 0.95
CA GLU A 208 -25.47 -23.32 1.48
C GLU A 208 -24.13 -23.67 0.83
N LYS A 209 -24.01 -23.51 -0.49
CA LYS A 209 -22.78 -23.89 -1.23
C LYS A 209 -21.77 -22.74 -1.30
N LYS A 210 -22.25 -21.49 -1.37
CA LYS A 210 -21.41 -20.29 -1.47
C LYS A 210 -20.84 -19.85 -0.11
N SER A 211 -21.59 -20.02 0.99
CA SER A 211 -21.13 -19.64 2.33
C SER A 211 -19.81 -20.32 2.71
N LYS A 212 -19.69 -21.64 2.50
CA LYS A 212 -18.47 -22.40 2.88
C LYS A 212 -17.19 -21.87 2.24
N ASP A 213 -17.25 -21.47 0.98
CA ASP A 213 -16.08 -20.95 0.27
C ASP A 213 -15.66 -19.56 0.79
N TYR A 214 -16.63 -18.69 1.07
CA TYR A 214 -16.36 -17.37 1.64
C TYR A 214 -15.92 -17.46 3.10
N SER A 215 -16.48 -18.37 3.89
CA SER A 215 -16.02 -18.65 5.26
C SER A 215 -14.58 -19.17 5.26
N ARG A 216 -14.23 -20.08 4.34
CA ARG A 216 -12.83 -20.53 4.21
C ARG A 216 -11.88 -19.40 3.84
N SER A 217 -12.31 -18.52 2.93
CA SER A 217 -11.54 -17.33 2.54
C SER A 217 -11.35 -16.36 3.71
N TRP A 218 -12.40 -16.16 4.50
CA TRP A 218 -12.39 -15.37 5.73
C TRP A 218 -11.37 -15.92 6.74
N ASP A 219 -11.44 -17.22 7.06
CA ASP A 219 -10.53 -17.88 8.00
C ASP A 219 -9.08 -17.82 7.54
N TYR A 220 -8.84 -17.88 6.22
CA TYR A 220 -7.50 -17.69 5.67
C TYR A 220 -7.00 -16.26 5.90
N SER A 221 -7.83 -15.25 5.60
CA SER A 221 -7.48 -13.84 5.74
C SER A 221 -7.25 -13.44 7.21
N ILE A 222 -8.01 -14.00 8.17
CA ILE A 222 -7.76 -13.80 9.61
C ILE A 222 -6.40 -14.36 10.04
N ARG A 223 -6.04 -15.56 9.56
CA ARG A 223 -4.75 -16.18 9.89
C ARG A 223 -3.58 -15.37 9.33
N GLU A 224 -3.68 -14.94 8.08
CA GLU A 224 -2.68 -14.10 7.43
C GLU A 224 -2.55 -12.73 8.10
N PHE A 225 -3.67 -12.12 8.50
CA PHE A 225 -3.66 -10.90 9.30
C PHE A 225 -2.95 -11.09 10.64
N SER A 226 -3.21 -12.20 11.32
CA SER A 226 -2.54 -12.53 12.59
C SER A 226 -1.03 -12.70 12.42
N HIS A 227 -0.60 -13.33 11.32
CA HIS A 227 0.82 -13.44 10.97
C HIS A 227 1.45 -12.07 10.64
N LEU A 228 0.75 -11.23 9.86
CA LEU A 228 1.18 -9.86 9.54
C LEU A 228 1.43 -9.05 10.80
N ILE A 229 0.46 -9.03 11.72
CA ILE A 229 0.58 -8.32 12.99
C ILE A 229 1.72 -8.89 13.84
N SER A 230 1.87 -10.21 13.89
CA SER A 230 2.98 -10.85 14.61
C SER A 230 4.34 -10.44 14.04
N ARG A 231 4.47 -10.36 12.72
CA ARG A 231 5.68 -9.90 12.03
C ARG A 231 5.99 -8.43 12.35
N ILE A 232 4.99 -7.55 12.28
CA ILE A 232 5.13 -6.13 12.64
C ILE A 232 5.60 -5.96 14.08
N ILE A 233 5.07 -6.77 15.01
CA ILE A 233 5.46 -6.76 16.43
C ILE A 233 6.91 -7.20 16.63
N GLN A 234 7.41 -8.10 15.79
CA GLN A 234 8.78 -8.61 15.84
C GLN A 234 9.80 -7.68 15.15
N CYS A 235 9.35 -6.76 14.30
CA CYS A 235 10.24 -5.77 13.69
C CYS A 235 10.82 -4.82 14.73
N ASP A 236 12.09 -4.46 14.55
CA ASP A 236 12.67 -3.33 15.26
C ASP A 236 11.93 -2.04 14.90
N LYS A 237 11.83 -1.12 15.86
CA LYS A 237 11.24 0.19 15.64
C LYS A 237 12.18 1.01 14.76
N HIS A 238 11.76 1.33 13.55
CA HIS A 238 12.51 2.21 12.66
C HIS A 238 12.30 3.67 13.09
N ALA A 239 13.36 4.42 13.32
CA ALA A 239 13.24 5.84 13.69
C ALA A 239 12.81 6.65 12.47
N THR A 240 11.64 7.30 12.53
CA THR A 240 11.08 8.02 11.38
C THR A 240 12.03 9.11 10.87
N ARG A 241 12.72 9.78 11.80
CA ARG A 241 13.72 10.81 11.50
C ARG A 241 14.79 10.35 10.50
N ASP A 242 15.19 9.07 10.52
CA ASP A 242 16.24 8.57 9.63
C ASP A 242 15.76 8.57 8.18
N THR A 243 14.47 8.28 7.96
CA THR A 243 13.83 8.41 6.65
C THR A 243 13.69 9.88 6.26
N LEU A 244 13.29 10.77 7.18
CA LEU A 244 13.16 12.20 6.90
C LEU A 244 14.51 12.83 6.52
N SER A 245 15.55 12.60 7.31
CA SER A 245 16.89 13.15 7.07
C SER A 245 17.48 12.69 5.73
N LEU A 246 17.22 11.43 5.31
CA LEU A 246 17.60 10.96 3.98
C LEU A 246 16.92 11.80 2.87
N ASN A 247 15.62 12.05 3.01
CA ASN A 247 14.85 12.79 2.01
C ASN A 247 15.21 14.28 2.00
N GLU A 248 15.43 14.89 3.17
CA GLU A 248 15.96 16.25 3.29
C GLU A 248 17.33 16.37 2.62
N ALA A 249 18.25 15.41 2.85
CA ALA A 249 19.55 15.38 2.19
C ALA A 249 19.41 15.27 0.67
N GLN A 250 18.52 14.41 0.17
CA GLN A 250 18.24 14.31 -1.28
C GLN A 250 17.69 15.63 -1.85
N GLN A 251 16.77 16.30 -1.16
CA GLN A 251 16.24 17.59 -1.58
C GLN A 251 17.33 18.68 -1.58
N LEU A 252 18.18 18.73 -0.55
CA LEU A 252 19.30 19.66 -0.47
C LEU A 252 20.27 19.46 -1.65
N ILE A 253 20.65 18.20 -1.93
CA ILE A 253 21.53 17.88 -3.07
C ILE A 253 20.93 18.39 -4.39
N ARG A 254 19.64 18.11 -4.65
CA ARG A 254 18.96 18.58 -5.87
C ARG A 254 18.93 20.11 -5.98
N LYS A 255 18.66 20.80 -4.86
CA LYS A 255 18.61 22.27 -4.82
C LYS A 255 19.99 22.90 -4.99
N LEU A 256 21.06 22.23 -4.56
CA LEU A 256 22.44 22.70 -4.68
C LEU A 256 23.06 22.46 -6.07
N SER A 257 22.57 21.48 -6.85
CA SER A 257 23.12 21.19 -8.18
C SER A 257 23.13 22.43 -9.09
N ARG A 258 22.01 23.16 -9.18
CA ARG A 258 21.91 24.33 -10.06
C ARG A 258 22.85 25.48 -9.65
N PRO A 259 22.87 25.94 -8.37
CA PRO A 259 23.83 26.95 -7.94
C PRO A 259 25.29 26.55 -8.19
N ILE A 260 25.65 25.28 -7.99
CA ILE A 260 27.01 24.78 -8.24
C ILE A 260 27.35 24.87 -9.74
N ASP A 261 26.44 24.47 -10.62
CA ASP A 261 26.65 24.56 -12.07
C ASP A 261 26.78 26.03 -12.53
N GLU A 262 25.99 26.94 -11.96
CA GLU A 262 26.07 28.37 -12.24
C GLU A 262 27.43 28.95 -11.79
N ILE A 263 27.89 28.61 -10.59
CA ILE A 263 29.21 29.03 -10.08
C ILE A 263 30.34 28.48 -10.94
N ALA A 264 30.27 27.21 -11.35
CA ALA A 264 31.28 26.58 -12.20
C ALA A 264 31.38 27.29 -13.56
N THR A 265 30.23 27.62 -14.16
CA THR A 265 30.14 28.34 -15.42
C THR A 265 30.75 29.75 -15.29
N LEU A 266 30.33 30.52 -14.29
CA LEU A 266 30.87 31.87 -14.03
C LEU A 266 32.37 31.85 -13.76
N THR A 267 32.87 30.83 -13.05
CA THR A 267 34.31 30.68 -12.78
C THR A 267 35.08 30.45 -14.08
N GLN A 268 34.55 29.62 -14.98
CA GLN A 268 35.17 29.34 -16.28
C GLN A 268 35.14 30.56 -17.21
N GLU A 269 34.04 31.32 -17.23
CA GLU A 269 33.93 32.57 -17.98
C GLU A 269 34.95 33.61 -17.49
N ASN A 270 35.10 33.77 -16.17
CA ASN A 270 36.07 34.69 -15.58
C ASN A 270 37.53 34.28 -15.89
N LEU A 271 37.83 32.98 -15.89
CA LEU A 271 39.16 32.48 -16.27
C LEU A 271 39.47 32.78 -17.75
N GLN A 272 38.51 32.58 -18.65
CA GLN A 272 38.69 32.90 -20.08
C GLN A 272 38.90 34.40 -20.31
N LEU A 273 38.15 35.25 -19.59
CA LEU A 273 38.35 36.70 -19.66
C LEU A 273 39.73 37.11 -19.14
N ALA A 274 40.21 36.47 -18.07
CA ALA A 274 41.54 36.73 -17.52
C ALA A 274 42.67 36.29 -18.45
N GLU A 275 42.50 35.24 -19.26
CA GLU A 275 43.48 34.80 -20.26
C GLU A 275 43.50 35.68 -21.53
N GLN A 276 42.43 36.45 -21.77
CA GLN A 276 42.32 37.38 -22.91
C GLN A 276 42.90 38.77 -22.62
N HIS A 277 43.31 39.04 -21.37
CA HIS A 277 43.92 40.28 -20.90
C HIS A 277 45.37 40.07 -20.47
#